data_AF-A0A5Q0GXB1-F1
#
_entry.id   AF-A0A5Q0GXB1-F1
#
_cell.length_a   1.000
_cell.length_b   1.000
_cell.length_c   1.000
_cell.angle_alpha   90.00
_cell.angle_beta   90.00
_cell.angle_gamma   90.00
#
_symmetry.space_group_name_H-M   'P 1'
#
loop_
_entity.id
_entity.type
_entity.pdbx_description
1 polymer ?
#
loop_
_entity_poly.entity_id
_entity_poly.type
_entity_poly.pdbx_seq_one_letter_code
_entity_poly.pdbx_strand_id
1 'polypeptide(L)'
;MISPRVAPFVASVVERHRAAVQAVLDRMDDRLLVVAGPRVVHDAGTGLDYAGQLAEAAARCTRQLLVVLDARLVTRDVAAAHEFALEAMRIGLPLAARVGDLAPAPHLAAYALTGPRTAATYRFALPVGCESGADGDIADAVGALRQAAASRLAPLGPARAERRTHLVLRCAPHRPEHDPDATTAALTRLRTAGLPARLAVSASGGDPQRQRGVVASVARQVGDGQGGIVGVVIPSSVHEEGGAAVRRGAATTSPCLGLPDTVSALDALAIAVERRRIRDR
;
A
#
# COMPACT_ATOMS: atom_id res chain seq x y z
N MET A 1 -16.39 13.87 21.42
CA MET A 1 -17.02 12.58 21.74
C MET A 1 -17.80 12.12 20.52
N ILE A 2 -17.41 11.00 19.91
CA ILE A 2 -18.12 10.41 18.76
C ILE A 2 -19.47 9.86 19.28
N SER A 3 -20.58 10.19 18.62
CA SER A 3 -21.91 9.72 19.00
C SER A 3 -21.95 8.18 19.14
N PRO A 4 -22.66 7.62 20.15
CA PRO A 4 -22.72 6.18 20.39
C PRO A 4 -23.30 5.37 19.21
N ARG A 5 -23.97 6.03 18.25
CA ARG A 5 -24.43 5.41 16.98
C ARG A 5 -23.38 5.40 15.86
N VAL A 6 -22.38 6.28 15.91
CA VAL A 6 -21.37 6.45 14.84
C VAL A 6 -20.24 5.42 14.98
N ALA A 7 -19.87 5.03 16.20
CA ALA A 7 -18.79 4.07 16.43
C ALA A 7 -19.06 2.67 15.81
N PRO A 8 -20.27 2.07 15.92
CA PRO A 8 -20.57 0.80 15.27
C PRO A 8 -20.57 0.88 13.74
N PHE A 9 -21.03 2.00 13.17
CA PHE A 9 -21.02 2.22 11.72
C PHE A 9 -19.59 2.27 11.18
N VAL A 10 -18.73 3.08 11.82
CA VAL A 10 -17.30 3.20 11.46
C VAL A 10 -16.60 1.84 11.54
N ALA A 11 -16.81 1.10 12.63
CA ALA A 11 -16.25 -0.24 12.77
C ALA A 11 -16.69 -1.17 11.62
N SER A 12 -17.98 -1.14 11.23
CA SER A 12 -18.47 -1.95 10.11
C SER A 12 -17.83 -1.59 8.77
N VAL A 13 -17.58 -0.30 8.52
CA VAL A 13 -16.92 0.19 7.30
C VAL A 13 -15.48 -0.31 7.26
N VAL A 14 -14.75 -0.16 8.36
CA VAL A 14 -13.36 -0.61 8.49
C VAL A 14 -13.26 -2.12 8.28
N GLU A 15 -14.12 -2.92 8.89
CA GLU A 15 -14.11 -4.37 8.70
C GLU A 15 -14.41 -4.78 7.26
N ARG A 16 -15.34 -4.10 6.57
CA ARG A 16 -15.57 -4.32 5.14
C ARG A 16 -14.34 -3.98 4.31
N HIS A 17 -13.66 -2.87 4.60
CA HIS A 17 -12.41 -2.51 3.91
C HIS A 17 -11.30 -3.54 4.16
N ARG A 18 -11.12 -4.01 5.40
CA ARG A 18 -10.15 -5.07 5.73
C ARG A 18 -10.46 -6.36 4.99
N ALA A 19 -11.73 -6.75 4.92
CA ALA A 19 -12.17 -7.92 4.18
C ALA A 19 -11.91 -7.79 2.67
N ALA A 20 -12.15 -6.61 2.08
CA ALA A 20 -11.87 -6.35 0.67
C ALA A 20 -10.38 -6.46 0.35
N VAL A 21 -9.51 -5.85 1.18
CA VAL A 21 -8.06 -5.98 1.02
C VAL A 21 -7.62 -7.43 1.18
N GLN A 22 -8.16 -8.15 2.16
CA GLN A 22 -7.87 -9.56 2.37
C GLN A 22 -8.30 -10.42 1.16
N ALA A 23 -9.46 -10.14 0.56
CA ALA A 23 -9.95 -10.87 -0.60
C ALA A 23 -9.03 -10.70 -1.82
N VAL A 24 -8.49 -9.49 -2.04
CA VAL A 24 -7.47 -9.22 -3.08
C VAL A 24 -6.20 -10.01 -2.80
N LEU A 25 -5.68 -9.99 -1.56
CA LEU A 25 -4.47 -10.72 -1.21
C LEU A 25 -4.66 -12.25 -1.31
N ASP A 26 -5.84 -12.76 -0.95
CA ASP A 26 -6.21 -14.16 -1.08
C ASP A 26 -6.58 -14.56 -2.53
N ARG A 27 -6.61 -13.59 -3.46
CA ARG A 27 -7.02 -13.75 -4.86
C ARG A 27 -8.45 -14.26 -5.04
N MET A 28 -9.31 -14.03 -4.06
CA MET A 28 -10.75 -14.22 -4.18
C MET A 28 -11.42 -13.03 -4.88
N ASP A 29 -10.77 -11.88 -4.85
CA ASP A 29 -11.05 -10.69 -5.63
C ASP A 29 -9.87 -10.50 -6.58
N ASP A 30 -10.14 -10.39 -7.87
CA ASP A 30 -9.11 -10.30 -8.90
C ASP A 30 -8.60 -8.87 -9.10
N ARG A 31 -9.13 -7.88 -8.38
CA ARG A 31 -8.59 -6.51 -8.44
C ARG A 31 -7.14 -6.44 -7.98
N LEU A 32 -6.44 -5.40 -8.42
CA LEU A 32 -5.08 -5.09 -7.95
C LEU A 32 -5.14 -4.11 -6.76
N LEU A 33 -4.42 -4.39 -5.69
CA LEU A 33 -4.27 -3.46 -4.56
C LEU A 33 -3.38 -2.29 -4.96
N VAL A 34 -3.84 -1.05 -4.79
CA VAL A 34 -3.02 0.15 -5.00
C VAL A 34 -3.01 0.98 -3.72
N VAL A 35 -1.84 1.17 -3.13
CA VAL A 35 -1.67 2.01 -1.95
C VAL A 35 -1.03 3.32 -2.38
N ALA A 36 -1.77 4.42 -2.34
CA ALA A 36 -1.31 5.69 -2.89
C ALA A 36 -1.60 6.88 -1.96
N GLY A 37 -0.67 7.83 -1.91
CA GLY A 37 -0.86 9.07 -1.17
C GLY A 37 0.44 9.74 -0.69
N PRO A 38 0.32 10.93 -0.08
CA PRO A 38 1.46 11.76 0.31
C PRO A 38 2.28 11.16 1.45
N ARG A 39 1.80 10.08 2.06
CA ARG A 39 2.35 9.39 3.24
C ARG A 39 2.34 10.26 4.50
N VAL A 40 2.60 11.55 4.35
CA VAL A 40 2.80 12.55 5.38
C VAL A 40 2.17 13.84 4.88
N VAL A 41 1.28 14.42 5.69
CA VAL A 41 0.55 15.64 5.38
C VAL A 41 0.76 16.62 6.53
N HIS A 42 1.10 17.88 6.25
CA HIS A 42 1.27 18.91 7.27
C HIS A 42 0.02 19.75 7.52
N ASP A 43 -0.90 19.76 6.55
CA ASP A 43 -2.16 20.52 6.58
C ASP A 43 -3.34 19.60 6.28
N ALA A 44 -4.30 19.53 7.21
CA ALA A 44 -5.43 18.61 7.10
C ALA A 44 -6.28 18.88 5.85
N GLY A 45 -6.53 20.16 5.51
CA GLY A 45 -7.31 20.54 4.33
C GLY A 45 -6.69 20.01 3.04
N THR A 46 -5.40 20.28 2.83
CA THR A 46 -4.64 19.80 1.67
C THR A 46 -4.66 18.26 1.58
N GLY A 47 -4.54 17.56 2.70
CA GLY A 47 -4.62 16.10 2.73
C GLY A 47 -5.99 15.57 2.33
N LEU A 48 -7.07 16.23 2.76
CA LEU A 48 -8.44 15.86 2.41
C LEU A 48 -8.76 16.21 0.95
N ASP A 49 -8.25 17.33 0.44
CA ASP A 49 -8.37 17.69 -0.98
C ASP A 49 -7.68 16.67 -1.88
N TYR A 50 -6.48 16.22 -1.50
CA TYR A 50 -5.79 15.12 -2.18
C TYR A 50 -6.64 13.84 -2.12
N ALA A 51 -7.15 13.48 -0.94
CA ALA A 51 -7.95 12.28 -0.75
C ALA A 51 -9.23 12.30 -1.60
N GLY A 52 -9.89 13.46 -1.70
CA GLY A 52 -11.09 13.65 -2.53
C GLY A 52 -10.80 13.41 -4.01
N GLN A 53 -9.75 14.01 -4.54
CA GLN A 53 -9.38 13.83 -5.95
C GLN A 53 -8.89 12.40 -6.24
N LEU A 54 -8.15 11.78 -5.32
CA LEU A 54 -7.76 10.37 -5.45
C LEU A 54 -9.01 9.46 -5.45
N ALA A 55 -10.01 9.75 -4.62
CA ALA A 55 -11.25 8.99 -4.56
C ALA A 55 -12.07 9.12 -5.85
N GLU A 56 -12.14 10.31 -6.43
CA GLU A 56 -12.78 10.55 -7.73
C GLU A 56 -12.08 9.74 -8.83
N ALA A 57 -10.74 9.76 -8.86
CA ALA A 57 -9.98 8.96 -9.82
C ALA A 57 -10.19 7.45 -9.61
N ALA A 58 -10.13 7.00 -8.36
CA ALA A 58 -10.35 5.60 -7.99
C ALA A 58 -11.75 5.10 -8.37
N ALA A 59 -12.78 5.96 -8.28
CA ALA A 59 -14.16 5.62 -8.64
C ALA A 59 -14.26 5.08 -10.08
N ARG A 60 -13.44 5.60 -11.00
CA ARG A 60 -13.42 5.21 -12.42
C ARG A 60 -12.84 3.81 -12.68
N CYS A 61 -12.04 3.29 -11.75
CA CYS A 61 -11.33 2.02 -11.90
C CYS A 61 -11.64 1.01 -10.78
N THR A 62 -12.73 1.21 -10.02
CA THR A 62 -13.14 0.34 -8.90
C THR A 62 -13.36 -1.12 -9.28
N ARG A 63 -13.68 -1.39 -10.55
CA ARG A 63 -13.82 -2.76 -11.07
C ARG A 63 -12.47 -3.46 -11.22
N GLN A 64 -11.37 -2.75 -11.35
CA GLN A 64 -10.03 -3.29 -11.61
C GLN A 64 -9.10 -3.11 -10.42
N LEU A 65 -9.26 -2.03 -9.66
CA LEU A 65 -8.35 -1.62 -8.60
C LEU A 65 -9.09 -1.53 -7.27
N LEU A 66 -8.39 -1.91 -6.20
CA LEU A 66 -8.74 -1.55 -4.83
C LEU A 66 -7.73 -0.51 -4.37
N VAL A 67 -8.12 0.77 -4.47
CA VAL A 67 -7.27 1.89 -4.04
C VAL A 67 -7.41 2.10 -2.54
N VAL A 68 -6.26 2.24 -1.86
CA VAL A 68 -6.13 2.50 -0.42
C VAL A 68 -5.31 3.78 -0.26
N LEU A 69 -5.83 4.74 0.50
CA LEU A 69 -5.17 6.01 0.77
C LEU A 69 -4.05 5.84 1.80
N ASP A 70 -2.82 6.23 1.46
CA ASP A 70 -1.70 6.37 2.39
C ASP A 70 -1.46 7.85 2.73
N ALA A 71 -2.13 8.33 3.77
CA ALA A 71 -2.01 9.70 4.25
C ALA A 71 -2.06 9.75 5.78
N ARG A 72 -1.11 10.48 6.38
CA ARG A 72 -1.05 10.72 7.82
C ARG A 72 -0.79 12.19 8.10
N LEU A 73 -1.62 12.81 8.92
CA LEU A 73 -1.38 14.16 9.43
C LEU A 73 -0.21 14.17 10.42
N VAL A 74 0.76 15.07 10.18
CA VAL A 74 1.88 15.35 11.08
C VAL A 74 1.40 16.30 12.15
N THR A 75 1.02 15.75 13.29
CA THR A 75 0.63 16.53 14.46
C THR A 75 0.95 15.77 15.73
N ARG A 76 1.19 16.51 16.82
CA ARG A 76 1.26 15.94 18.18
C ARG A 76 -0.12 15.75 18.80
N ASP A 77 -1.14 16.37 18.20
CA ASP A 77 -2.53 16.26 18.64
C ASP A 77 -3.16 14.96 18.10
N VAL A 78 -3.32 13.99 18.99
CA VAL A 78 -3.93 12.69 18.68
C VAL A 78 -5.39 12.84 18.24
N ALA A 79 -6.13 13.81 18.79
CA ALA A 79 -7.52 14.05 18.43
C ALA A 79 -7.62 14.60 17.00
N ALA A 80 -6.81 15.60 16.66
CA ALA A 80 -6.78 16.16 15.31
C ALA A 80 -6.40 15.11 14.25
N ALA A 81 -5.43 14.25 14.56
CA ALA A 81 -5.02 13.21 13.63
C ALA A 81 -6.04 12.06 13.51
N HIS A 82 -6.78 11.77 14.59
CA HIS A 82 -7.92 10.85 14.55
C HIS A 82 -9.05 11.44 13.69
N GLU A 83 -9.37 12.73 13.86
CA GLU A 83 -10.39 13.43 13.09
C GLU A 83 -10.06 13.45 11.60
N PHE A 84 -8.82 13.80 11.25
CA PHE A 84 -8.33 13.70 9.88
C PHE A 84 -8.53 12.30 9.28
N ALA A 85 -8.20 11.24 10.04
CA ALA A 85 -8.40 9.87 9.56
C ALA A 85 -9.89 9.52 9.39
N LEU A 86 -10.77 9.98 10.29
CA LEU A 86 -12.21 9.79 10.11
C LEU A 86 -12.73 10.51 8.87
N GLU A 87 -12.31 11.75 8.64
CA GLU A 87 -12.72 12.53 7.47
C GLU A 87 -12.20 11.93 6.17
N ALA A 88 -10.92 11.53 6.14
CA ALA A 88 -10.32 10.84 4.99
C ALA A 88 -11.04 9.52 4.67
N MET A 89 -11.46 8.76 5.69
CA MET A 89 -12.27 7.56 5.50
C MET A 89 -13.68 7.89 4.98
N ARG A 90 -14.29 9.02 5.39
CA ARG A 90 -15.61 9.46 4.92
C ARG A 90 -15.62 9.85 3.45
N ILE A 91 -14.47 10.24 2.90
CA ILE A 91 -14.29 10.44 1.45
C ILE A 91 -14.49 9.13 0.66
N GLY A 92 -14.37 7.97 1.33
CA GLY A 92 -14.81 6.67 0.79
C GLY A 92 -13.68 5.73 0.40
N LEU A 93 -12.41 6.11 0.63
CA LEU A 93 -11.28 5.20 0.44
C LEU A 93 -10.92 4.46 1.74
N PRO A 94 -10.54 3.18 1.65
CA PRO A 94 -9.81 2.50 2.71
C PRO A 94 -8.53 3.26 3.08
N LEU A 95 -8.14 3.22 4.36
CA LEU A 95 -6.91 3.85 4.84
C LEU A 95 -5.79 2.85 5.07
N ALA A 96 -4.58 3.22 4.67
CA ALA A 96 -3.35 2.56 5.06
C ALA A 96 -2.78 3.20 6.33
N ALA A 97 -2.15 2.39 7.17
CA ALA A 97 -1.32 2.87 8.29
C ALA A 97 0.12 2.38 8.13
N ARG A 98 1.09 3.21 8.49
CA ARG A 98 2.49 2.77 8.58
C ARG A 98 2.82 2.45 10.03
N VAL A 99 3.09 1.19 10.33
CA VAL A 99 3.34 0.73 11.70
C VAL A 99 4.84 0.80 11.99
N GLY A 100 5.21 1.66 12.93
CA GLY A 100 6.58 1.96 13.35
C GLY A 100 6.74 3.43 13.70
N ASP A 101 6.05 4.28 12.96
CA ASP A 101 5.70 5.64 13.36
C ASP A 101 4.33 5.58 14.05
N LEU A 102 4.14 6.33 15.13
CA LEU A 102 2.87 6.42 15.85
C LEU A 102 1.75 6.89 14.90
N ALA A 103 1.09 5.97 14.21
CA ALA A 103 -0.15 6.24 13.50
C ALA A 103 -1.22 6.49 14.57
N PRO A 104 -1.86 7.67 14.62
CA PRO A 104 -2.76 8.03 15.71
C PRO A 104 -4.12 7.30 15.66
N ALA A 105 -4.42 6.54 14.60
CA ALA A 105 -5.69 5.82 14.47
C ALA A 105 -5.56 4.46 13.72
N PRO A 106 -4.76 3.50 14.19
CA PRO A 106 -4.59 2.20 13.52
C PRO A 106 -5.89 1.38 13.49
N HIS A 107 -6.83 1.68 14.40
CA HIS A 107 -8.15 1.05 14.42
C HIS A 107 -9.03 1.45 13.23
N LEU A 108 -8.76 2.57 12.56
CA LEU A 108 -9.44 3.02 11.33
C LEU A 108 -8.78 2.47 10.07
N ALA A 109 -7.58 1.87 10.18
CA ALA A 109 -6.85 1.36 9.04
C ALA A 109 -7.45 0.04 8.52
N ALA A 110 -7.52 -0.04 7.20
CA ALA A 110 -7.89 -1.25 6.46
C ALA A 110 -6.68 -2.08 6.04
N TYR A 111 -5.51 -1.44 5.96
CA TYR A 111 -4.26 -2.02 5.52
C TYR A 111 -3.09 -1.40 6.29
N ALA A 112 -1.98 -2.12 6.43
CA ALA A 112 -0.78 -1.52 6.99
C ALA A 112 0.49 -1.87 6.23
N LEU A 113 1.41 -0.92 6.20
CA LEU A 113 2.79 -1.08 5.74
C LEU A 113 3.71 -1.08 6.95
N THR A 114 4.70 -1.96 6.96
CA THR A 114 5.63 -2.06 8.08
C THR A 114 6.99 -2.62 7.65
N GLY A 115 7.99 -2.45 8.50
CA GLY A 115 9.30 -3.09 8.31
C GLY A 115 9.39 -4.48 8.94
N PRO A 116 10.47 -5.23 8.67
CA PRO A 116 10.63 -6.62 9.14
C PRO A 116 10.48 -6.80 10.65
N ARG A 117 11.06 -5.90 11.46
CA ARG A 117 11.01 -6.01 12.94
C ARG A 117 9.59 -6.04 13.49
N THR A 118 8.72 -5.22 12.91
CA THR A 118 7.33 -5.07 13.33
C THR A 118 6.44 -6.14 12.69
N ALA A 119 6.70 -6.52 11.43
CA ALA A 119 6.04 -7.66 10.80
C ALA A 119 6.28 -8.96 11.59
N ALA A 120 7.50 -9.21 12.05
CA ALA A 120 7.86 -10.40 12.83
C ALA A 120 7.05 -10.57 14.12
N THR A 121 6.55 -9.45 14.67
CA THR A 121 5.76 -9.41 15.90
C THR A 121 4.29 -9.11 15.63
N TYR A 122 3.81 -9.29 14.39
CA TYR A 122 2.46 -8.96 13.93
C TYR A 122 1.37 -9.27 14.98
N ARG A 123 0.67 -8.21 15.43
CA ARG A 123 -0.49 -8.31 16.33
C ARG A 123 -1.74 -7.62 15.79
N PHE A 124 -1.75 -7.24 14.52
CA PHE A 124 -2.84 -6.46 13.96
C PHE A 124 -3.98 -7.37 13.46
N ALA A 125 -5.22 -6.89 13.57
CA ALA A 125 -6.39 -7.56 13.01
C ALA A 125 -6.67 -7.09 11.57
N LEU A 126 -5.64 -6.75 10.78
CA LEU A 126 -5.77 -6.20 9.43
C LEU A 126 -4.61 -6.64 8.51
N PRO A 127 -4.82 -6.73 7.18
CA PRO A 127 -3.75 -7.13 6.26
C PRO A 127 -2.51 -6.23 6.31
N VAL A 128 -1.32 -6.83 6.26
CA VAL A 128 -0.03 -6.15 6.40
C VAL A 128 0.90 -6.46 5.23
N GLY A 129 1.49 -5.42 4.65
CA GLY A 129 2.65 -5.50 3.77
C GLY A 129 3.94 -5.30 4.55
N CYS A 130 4.83 -6.30 4.51
CA CYS A 130 6.17 -6.20 5.06
C CYS A 130 7.12 -5.68 3.97
N GLU A 131 7.61 -4.46 4.14
CA GLU A 131 8.58 -3.85 3.25
C GLU A 131 9.96 -4.51 3.39
N SER A 132 10.61 -4.72 2.25
CA SER A 132 12.03 -5.09 2.17
C SER A 132 12.94 -3.96 2.69
N GLY A 133 14.22 -4.28 2.87
CA GLY A 133 15.24 -3.28 3.19
C GLY A 133 15.34 -2.21 2.11
N ALA A 134 15.91 -1.05 2.45
CA ALA A 134 16.12 0.05 1.49
C ALA A 134 17.12 -0.33 0.37
N ASP A 135 17.96 -1.33 0.63
CA ASP A 135 18.95 -1.88 -0.31
C ASP A 135 18.35 -2.97 -1.22
N GLY A 136 17.03 -3.22 -1.12
CA GLY A 136 16.30 -4.19 -1.94
C GLY A 136 16.43 -5.64 -1.49
N ASP A 137 17.28 -5.94 -0.50
CA ASP A 137 17.31 -7.28 0.08
C ASP A 137 16.00 -7.60 0.82
N ILE A 138 15.47 -8.77 0.51
CA ILE A 138 14.22 -9.29 1.03
C ILE A 138 14.43 -10.34 2.13
N ALA A 139 15.68 -10.74 2.43
CA ALA A 139 15.96 -11.80 3.40
C ALA A 139 15.31 -11.54 4.77
N ASP A 140 15.51 -10.34 5.32
CA ASP A 140 14.93 -9.93 6.60
C ASP A 140 13.40 -9.92 6.55
N ALA A 141 12.80 -9.42 5.46
CA ALA A 141 11.36 -9.38 5.28
C ALA A 141 10.77 -10.80 5.20
N VAL A 142 11.39 -11.70 4.43
CA VAL A 142 10.98 -13.10 4.34
C VAL A 142 11.11 -13.80 5.70
N GLY A 143 12.20 -13.56 6.44
CA GLY A 143 12.38 -14.09 7.80
C GLY A 143 11.29 -13.61 8.75
N ALA A 144 10.97 -12.32 8.72
CA ALA A 144 9.90 -11.74 9.52
C ALA A 144 8.52 -12.32 9.18
N LEU A 145 8.21 -12.51 7.90
CA LEU A 145 6.95 -13.12 7.46
C LEU A 145 6.84 -14.58 7.94
N ARG A 146 7.93 -15.36 7.87
CA ARG A 146 7.96 -16.73 8.43
C ARG A 146 7.72 -16.73 9.93
N GLN A 147 8.36 -15.81 10.66
CA GLN A 147 8.17 -15.68 12.10
C GLN A 147 6.73 -15.31 12.45
N ALA A 148 6.14 -14.38 11.70
CA ALA A 148 4.74 -13.99 11.87
C ALA A 148 3.78 -15.16 11.62
N ALA A 149 4.01 -15.93 10.56
CA ALA A 149 3.23 -17.12 10.22
C ALA A 149 3.34 -18.23 11.28
N ALA A 150 4.50 -18.38 11.92
CA ALA A 150 4.72 -19.35 13.00
C ALA A 150 4.21 -18.88 14.38
N SER A 151 3.90 -17.59 14.53
CA SER A 151 3.56 -17.00 15.82
C SER A 151 2.20 -17.49 16.33
N ARG A 152 2.21 -18.16 17.49
CA ARG A 152 0.98 -18.50 18.24
C ARG A 152 0.34 -17.30 18.92
N LEU A 153 1.05 -16.17 19.00
CA LEU A 153 0.58 -14.92 19.60
C LEU A 153 -0.15 -14.03 18.58
N ALA A 154 -0.28 -14.47 17.33
CA ALA A 154 -1.13 -13.78 16.38
C ALA A 154 -2.58 -13.80 16.90
N PRO A 155 -3.31 -12.66 16.93
CA PRO A 155 -4.66 -12.56 17.50
C PRO A 155 -5.67 -13.56 16.91
N LEU A 156 -5.35 -14.13 15.75
CA LEU A 156 -6.19 -15.00 14.96
C LEU A 156 -5.55 -16.37 14.70
N GLY A 157 -4.43 -16.68 15.36
CA GLY A 157 -3.63 -17.88 15.14
C GLY A 157 -2.73 -17.84 13.89
N PRO A 158 -1.80 -18.81 13.77
CA PRO A 158 -0.75 -18.82 12.75
C PRO A 158 -1.29 -18.84 11.30
N ALA A 159 -2.26 -19.71 11.01
CA ALA A 159 -2.84 -19.85 9.66
C ALA A 159 -3.54 -18.57 9.16
N ARG A 160 -4.11 -17.76 10.05
CA ARG A 160 -4.72 -16.47 9.69
C ARG A 160 -3.68 -15.35 9.59
N ALA A 161 -2.59 -15.42 10.37
CA ALA A 161 -1.47 -14.48 10.26
C ALA A 161 -0.75 -14.62 8.92
N GLU A 162 -0.50 -15.85 8.48
CA GLU A 162 0.10 -16.16 7.17
C GLU A 162 -0.73 -15.56 6.03
N ARG A 163 -2.06 -15.73 6.06
CA ARG A 163 -2.96 -15.17 5.04
C ARG A 163 -2.99 -13.63 5.02
N ARG A 164 -2.71 -12.99 6.14
CA ARG A 164 -2.81 -11.52 6.29
C ARG A 164 -1.53 -10.80 5.94
N THR A 165 -0.42 -11.49 5.76
CA THR A 165 0.87 -10.86 5.47
C THR A 165 1.33 -11.15 4.04
N HIS A 166 2.06 -10.21 3.45
CA HIS A 166 2.70 -10.38 2.15
C HIS A 166 3.95 -9.49 2.05
N LEU A 167 4.79 -9.75 1.05
CA LEU A 167 6.02 -8.98 0.82
C LEU A 167 5.71 -7.72 0.02
N VAL A 168 6.31 -6.60 0.43
CA VAL A 168 6.36 -5.35 -0.33
C VAL A 168 7.82 -5.11 -0.74
N LEU A 169 8.13 -5.32 -2.01
CA LEU A 169 9.48 -5.11 -2.55
C LEU A 169 9.72 -3.62 -2.80
N ARG A 170 10.55 -3.00 -1.99
CA ARG A 170 10.98 -1.60 -2.16
C ARG A 170 12.10 -1.52 -3.16
N CYS A 171 11.90 -0.74 -4.22
CA CYS A 171 12.89 -0.59 -5.27
C CYS A 171 13.99 0.42 -4.83
N ALA A 172 15.21 -0.06 -4.57
CA ALA A 172 16.36 0.76 -4.24
C ALA A 172 16.79 1.66 -5.42
N PRO A 173 17.24 2.92 -5.21
CA PRO A 173 17.45 3.93 -6.27
C PRO A 173 18.24 3.49 -7.52
N HIS A 174 19.13 2.50 -7.38
CA HIS A 174 20.07 2.09 -8.43
C HIS A 174 19.92 0.63 -8.91
N ARG A 175 18.82 -0.06 -8.55
CA ARG A 175 18.59 -1.45 -8.99
C ARG A 175 17.23 -1.62 -9.70
N PRO A 176 17.15 -2.47 -10.74
CA PRO A 176 15.91 -2.75 -11.46
C PRO A 176 15.03 -3.78 -10.71
N GLU A 177 14.83 -3.60 -9.41
CA GLU A 177 14.12 -4.56 -8.53
C GLU A 177 12.62 -4.70 -8.83
N HIS A 178 12.13 -4.09 -9.90
CA HIS A 178 10.76 -4.16 -10.38
C HIS A 178 10.66 -4.85 -11.74
N ASP A 179 11.76 -5.33 -12.32
CA ASP A 179 11.73 -6.12 -13.56
C ASP A 179 11.16 -7.53 -13.33
N PRO A 180 10.79 -8.27 -14.40
CA PRO A 180 10.23 -9.61 -14.27
C PRO A 180 11.13 -10.63 -13.58
N ASP A 181 12.45 -10.49 -13.71
CA ASP A 181 13.39 -11.43 -13.13
C ASP A 181 13.47 -11.24 -11.61
N ALA A 182 13.53 -9.99 -11.15
CA ALA A 182 13.50 -9.62 -9.75
C ALA A 182 12.18 -10.02 -9.07
N THR A 183 11.04 -9.76 -9.69
CA THR A 183 9.74 -10.16 -9.12
C THR A 183 9.60 -11.68 -9.08
N THR A 184 10.04 -12.39 -10.12
CA THR A 184 10.04 -13.87 -10.17
C THR A 184 10.96 -14.45 -9.11
N ALA A 185 12.14 -13.88 -8.91
CA ALA A 185 13.07 -14.28 -7.85
C ALA A 185 12.47 -14.07 -6.46
N ALA A 186 11.82 -12.92 -6.21
CA ALA A 186 11.15 -12.65 -4.94
C ALA A 186 10.00 -13.64 -4.67
N LEU A 187 9.16 -13.89 -5.67
CA LEU A 187 8.08 -14.88 -5.57
C LEU A 187 8.61 -16.30 -5.33
N THR A 188 9.72 -16.67 -5.96
CA THR A 188 10.39 -17.96 -5.75
C THR A 188 10.92 -18.07 -4.32
N ARG A 189 11.57 -17.02 -3.80
CA ARG A 189 12.05 -16.98 -2.41
C ARG A 189 10.91 -17.12 -1.40
N LEU A 190 9.74 -16.51 -1.65
CA LEU A 190 8.55 -16.72 -0.81
C LEU A 190 8.08 -18.19 -0.83
N ARG A 191 8.00 -18.82 -2.01
CA ARG A 191 7.60 -20.24 -2.14
C ARG A 191 8.58 -21.17 -1.43
N THR A 192 9.88 -20.99 -1.64
CA THR A 192 10.93 -21.78 -0.96
C THR A 192 10.87 -21.59 0.57
N ALA A 193 10.43 -20.42 1.03
CA ALA A 193 10.22 -20.15 2.44
C ALA A 193 8.94 -20.77 3.03
N GLY A 194 8.10 -21.43 2.21
CA GLY A 194 6.81 -21.96 2.62
C GLY A 194 5.74 -20.89 2.84
N LEU A 195 5.91 -19.71 2.24
CA LEU A 195 4.98 -18.58 2.36
C LEU A 195 4.13 -18.44 1.09
N PRO A 196 2.94 -17.82 1.18
CA PRO A 196 2.15 -17.48 0.00
C PRO A 196 2.93 -16.54 -0.92
N ALA A 197 2.98 -16.86 -2.22
CA ALA A 197 3.66 -16.05 -3.23
C ALA A 197 2.84 -14.80 -3.60
N ARG A 198 2.78 -13.84 -2.66
CA ARG A 198 2.05 -12.58 -2.74
C ARG A 198 3.06 -11.44 -2.65
N LEU A 199 3.17 -10.68 -3.72
CA LEU A 199 4.12 -9.59 -3.85
C LEU A 199 3.40 -8.29 -4.17
N ALA A 200 3.65 -7.24 -3.42
CA ALA A 200 3.44 -5.88 -3.88
C ALA A 200 4.78 -5.25 -4.22
N VAL A 201 4.80 -4.37 -5.23
CA VAL A 201 6.01 -3.63 -5.62
C VAL A 201 5.85 -2.18 -5.19
N SER A 202 6.80 -1.63 -4.46
CA SER A 202 6.77 -0.23 -4.03
C SER A 202 7.61 0.63 -4.95
N ALA A 203 6.97 1.61 -5.58
CA ALA A 203 7.61 2.69 -6.31
C ALA A 203 8.30 3.72 -5.38
N SER A 204 8.45 3.42 -4.09
CA SER A 204 9.24 4.25 -3.17
C SER A 204 10.73 4.18 -3.48
N GLY A 205 11.44 5.30 -3.40
CA GLY A 205 12.92 5.32 -3.41
C GLY A 205 13.56 5.75 -4.73
N GLY A 206 13.04 6.80 -5.37
CA GLY A 206 13.61 7.37 -6.59
C GLY A 206 12.89 8.65 -6.98
N ASP A 207 13.34 9.27 -8.07
CA ASP A 207 12.66 10.41 -8.68
C ASP A 207 11.30 10.00 -9.33
N PRO A 208 10.44 10.99 -9.67
CA PRO A 208 9.15 10.72 -10.33
C PRO A 208 9.27 9.86 -11.59
N GLN A 209 10.33 10.05 -12.39
CA GLN A 209 10.53 9.28 -13.62
C GLN A 209 10.73 7.79 -13.35
N ARG A 210 11.50 7.47 -12.31
CA ARG A 210 11.67 6.10 -11.85
C ARG A 210 10.37 5.52 -11.31
N GLN A 211 9.55 6.31 -10.59
CA GLN A 211 8.24 5.85 -10.11
C GLN A 211 7.33 5.46 -11.28
N ARG A 212 7.30 6.27 -12.36
CA ARG A 212 6.58 5.94 -13.60
C ARG A 212 7.08 4.61 -14.20
N GLY A 213 8.40 4.41 -14.24
CA GLY A 213 9.02 3.17 -14.72
C GLY A 213 8.62 1.93 -13.92
N VAL A 214 8.62 2.04 -12.58
CA VAL A 214 8.17 0.95 -11.69
C VAL A 214 6.71 0.60 -11.96
N VAL A 215 5.83 1.60 -11.98
CA VAL A 215 4.40 1.39 -12.26
C VAL A 215 4.18 0.76 -13.63
N ALA A 216 4.88 1.23 -14.67
CA ALA A 216 4.76 0.69 -16.02
C ALA A 216 5.21 -0.78 -16.09
N SER A 217 6.30 -1.15 -15.42
CA SER A 217 6.75 -2.53 -15.34
C SER A 217 5.73 -3.43 -14.63
N VAL A 218 5.18 -2.96 -13.50
CA VAL A 218 4.14 -3.68 -12.76
C VAL A 218 2.90 -3.87 -13.62
N ALA A 219 2.41 -2.82 -14.27
CA ALA A 219 1.27 -2.88 -15.17
C ALA A 219 1.50 -3.89 -16.30
N ARG A 220 2.68 -3.87 -16.93
CA ARG A 220 3.02 -4.84 -17.97
C ARG A 220 3.00 -6.27 -17.43
N GLN A 221 3.67 -6.55 -16.32
CA GLN A 221 3.72 -7.90 -15.74
C GLN A 221 2.34 -8.41 -15.32
N VAL A 222 1.50 -7.55 -14.73
CA VAL A 222 0.12 -7.90 -14.37
C VAL A 222 -0.68 -8.24 -15.63
N GLY A 223 -0.59 -7.42 -16.69
CA GLY A 223 -1.24 -7.67 -17.97
C GLY A 223 -0.74 -8.93 -18.68
N ASP A 224 0.55 -9.25 -18.52
CA ASP A 224 1.20 -10.49 -18.98
C ASP A 224 0.87 -11.70 -18.09
N GLY A 225 -0.06 -11.56 -17.13
CA GLY A 225 -0.57 -12.62 -16.25
C GLY A 225 0.36 -13.08 -15.14
N GLN A 226 1.26 -12.22 -14.67
CA GLN A 226 2.00 -12.49 -13.44
C GLN A 226 1.06 -12.44 -12.21
N GLY A 227 0.42 -13.57 -11.90
CA GLY A 227 -0.53 -13.66 -10.78
C GLY A 227 0.10 -13.49 -9.40
N GLY A 228 1.42 -13.55 -9.27
CA GLY A 228 2.15 -13.30 -8.01
C GLY A 228 2.07 -11.86 -7.52
N ILE A 229 1.89 -10.90 -8.42
CA ILE A 229 1.81 -9.48 -8.09
C ILE A 229 0.37 -9.16 -7.67
N VAL A 230 0.20 -8.84 -6.38
CA VAL A 230 -1.10 -8.53 -5.77
C VAL A 230 -1.31 -7.03 -5.55
N GLY A 231 -0.25 -6.21 -5.69
CA GLY A 231 -0.41 -4.77 -5.56
C GLY A 231 0.81 -3.92 -5.88
N VAL A 232 0.63 -2.61 -5.72
CA VAL A 232 1.66 -1.59 -5.89
C VAL A 232 1.51 -0.49 -4.85
N VAL A 233 2.63 0.03 -4.35
CA VAL A 233 2.67 1.21 -3.46
C VAL A 233 3.23 2.40 -4.24
N ILE A 234 2.48 3.50 -4.29
CA ILE A 234 2.78 4.70 -5.07
C ILE A 234 2.83 5.91 -4.12
N PRO A 235 4.00 6.32 -3.63
CA PRO A 235 4.14 7.62 -2.99
C PRO A 235 3.68 8.71 -3.95
N SER A 236 2.85 9.65 -3.49
CA SER A 236 2.21 10.62 -4.37
C SER A 236 1.81 11.89 -3.62
N SER A 237 1.97 13.06 -4.21
CA SER A 237 1.60 14.35 -3.63
C SER A 237 0.65 15.13 -4.54
N VAL A 238 0.07 16.22 -4.05
CA VAL A 238 -0.82 17.09 -4.87
C VAL A 238 -0.07 17.58 -6.11
N HIS A 239 1.15 18.09 -5.91
CA HIS A 239 2.06 18.49 -6.97
C HIS A 239 3.25 17.55 -7.02
N GLU A 240 3.87 17.36 -8.20
CA GLU A 240 5.10 16.57 -8.30
C GLU A 240 6.21 17.19 -7.42
N GLU A 241 6.86 16.35 -6.61
CA GLU A 241 8.00 16.75 -5.78
C GLU A 241 9.29 16.19 -6.36
N GLY A 242 10.32 17.04 -6.52
CA GLY A 242 11.67 16.61 -6.90
C GLY A 242 12.03 16.64 -8.40
N GLY A 243 11.32 17.43 -9.22
CA GLY A 243 11.76 17.76 -10.58
C GLY A 243 13.07 18.57 -10.61
N ALA A 244 13.68 18.75 -11.80
CA ALA A 244 15.03 19.31 -12.03
C ALA A 244 15.35 20.70 -11.40
N ALA A 245 14.38 21.36 -10.76
CA ALA A 245 14.52 22.62 -10.06
C ALA A 245 14.29 22.48 -8.54
N VAL A 246 15.00 21.57 -7.86
CA VAL A 246 15.01 21.57 -6.39
C VAL A 246 15.87 22.73 -5.89
N ARG A 247 15.23 23.81 -5.44
CA ARG A 247 15.86 24.85 -4.63
C ARG A 247 16.45 24.20 -3.37
N ARG A 248 17.77 24.34 -3.17
CA ARG A 248 18.42 24.00 -1.90
C ARG A 248 17.69 24.72 -0.76
N GLY A 249 17.08 23.95 0.14
CA GLY A 249 16.52 24.49 1.40
C GLY A 249 15.03 24.24 1.66
N ALA A 250 14.27 23.55 0.80
CA ALA A 250 12.91 23.09 1.15
C ALA A 250 12.94 21.67 1.75
N ALA A 251 12.12 21.43 2.77
CA ALA A 251 12.27 20.36 3.74
C ALA A 251 11.87 18.94 3.25
N THR A 252 12.80 17.97 3.47
CA THR A 252 12.60 16.61 4.02
C THR A 252 11.65 15.56 3.42
N THR A 253 10.87 15.79 2.35
CA THR A 253 10.07 14.72 1.70
C THR A 253 10.81 14.09 0.50
N SER A 254 10.69 12.77 0.34
CA SER A 254 11.26 12.07 -0.82
C SER A 254 10.49 12.43 -2.08
N PRO A 255 11.16 12.71 -3.22
CA PRO A 255 10.51 12.97 -4.51
C PRO A 255 9.42 11.96 -4.83
N CYS A 256 8.28 12.43 -5.34
CA CYS A 256 7.15 11.57 -5.69
C CYS A 256 6.25 12.14 -6.78
N LEU A 257 5.44 11.26 -7.37
CA LEU A 257 4.51 11.63 -8.44
C LEU A 257 3.50 12.67 -7.97
N GLY A 258 3.22 13.63 -8.84
CA GLY A 258 2.06 14.50 -8.67
C GLY A 258 0.76 13.72 -8.88
N LEU A 259 -0.35 14.28 -8.42
CA LEU A 259 -1.66 13.66 -8.57
C LEU A 259 -2.04 13.35 -10.04
N PRO A 260 -1.79 14.22 -11.04
CA PRO A 260 -2.10 13.89 -12.44
C PRO A 260 -1.38 12.64 -12.97
N ASP A 261 -0.10 12.48 -12.61
CA ASP A 261 0.66 11.27 -12.95
C ASP A 261 0.19 10.06 -12.15
N THR A 262 -0.22 10.26 -10.90
CA THR A 262 -0.81 9.20 -10.07
C THR A 262 -2.11 8.69 -10.68
N VAL A 263 -2.94 9.60 -11.21
CA VAL A 263 -4.15 9.24 -11.95
C VAL A 263 -3.81 8.44 -13.21
N SER A 264 -2.82 8.89 -13.98
CA SER A 264 -2.36 8.18 -15.17
C SER A 264 -1.82 6.77 -14.83
N ALA A 265 -1.15 6.63 -13.68
CA ALA A 265 -0.72 5.35 -13.14
C ALA A 265 -1.91 4.44 -12.79
N LEU A 266 -2.98 4.96 -12.17
CA LEU A 266 -4.20 4.18 -11.91
C LEU A 266 -4.83 3.70 -13.22
N ASP A 267 -4.95 4.54 -14.24
CA ASP A 267 -5.53 4.15 -15.53
C ASP A 267 -4.70 3.03 -16.20
N ALA A 268 -3.36 3.15 -16.19
CA ALA A 268 -2.48 2.12 -16.74
C ALA A 268 -2.60 0.77 -16.01
N LEU A 269 -2.68 0.79 -14.67
CA LEU A 269 -2.87 -0.41 -13.85
C LEU A 269 -4.25 -1.03 -14.06
N ALA A 270 -5.28 -0.22 -14.23
CA ALA A 270 -6.63 -0.71 -14.51
C ALA A 270 -6.68 -1.43 -15.87
N ILE A 271 -6.06 -0.85 -16.90
CA ILE A 271 -5.92 -1.49 -18.22
C ILE A 271 -5.17 -2.82 -18.11
N ALA A 272 -4.10 -2.87 -17.32
CA ALA A 272 -3.34 -4.10 -17.10
C ALA A 272 -4.18 -5.22 -16.47
N VAL A 273 -4.99 -4.91 -15.45
CA VAL A 273 -5.90 -5.88 -14.83
C VAL A 273 -6.93 -6.40 -15.85
N GLU A 274 -7.47 -5.52 -16.69
CA GLU A 274 -8.42 -5.94 -17.72
C GLU A 274 -7.76 -6.84 -18.79
N ARG A 275 -6.54 -6.52 -19.22
CA ARG A 275 -5.75 -7.38 -20.11
C ARG A 275 -5.51 -8.76 -19.50
N ARG A 276 -5.18 -8.81 -18.22
CA ARG A 276 -5.03 -10.06 -17.48
C ARG A 276 -6.31 -10.89 -17.50
N ARG A 277 -7.47 -10.28 -17.22
CA ARG A 277 -8.78 -10.95 -17.25
C ARG A 277 -9.12 -11.52 -18.61
N ILE A 278 -8.80 -10.81 -19.69
CA ILE A 278 -9.02 -11.29 -21.06
C ILE A 278 -8.13 -12.50 -21.36
N ARG A 279 -6.89 -12.48 -20.89
CA ARG A 279 -5.94 -13.59 -21.07
C ARG A 279 -6.31 -14.83 -20.28
N ASP A 280 -6.82 -14.66 -19.06
CA ASP A 280 -7.14 -15.75 -18.14
C ASP A 280 -8.52 -16.40 -18.42
N ARG A 281 -9.29 -15.87 -19.39
CA ARG A 281 -10.54 -16.45 -19.89
C ARG A 281 -10.28 -17.48 -20.99
#